data_AF-A0A077M503-F1
#
_entry.id   AF-A0A077M503-F1
#
_cell.length_a   1.000
_cell.length_b   1.000
_cell.length_c   1.000
_cell.angle_alpha   90.00
_cell.angle_beta   90.00
_cell.angle_gamma   90.00
#
_symmetry.space_group_name_H-M   'P 1'
#
loop_
_entity.id
_entity.type
_entity.pdbx_description
1 polymer ?
#
loop_
_entity_poly.entity_id
_entity_poly.type
_entity_poly.pdbx_seq_one_letter_code
_entity_poly.pdbx_strand_id
1 'polypeptide(L)' 'MTSGDDMGERDDIPELAAAIDELRSLLRAFDDVRPSDMDERFYLHAYNELDLAGRTVIDAFDRERDTDEGLWRK' A
#
# COMPACT_ATOMS: atom_id res chain seq x y z
N MET A 1 31.83 10.34 21.17
CA MET A 1 30.37 10.25 21.22
C MET A 1 29.93 9.83 19.84
N THR A 2 29.41 8.62 19.72
CA THR A 2 29.11 7.91 18.47
C THR A 2 28.00 8.64 17.72
N SER A 3 28.31 9.08 16.50
CA SER A 3 27.33 9.55 15.52
C SER A 3 26.23 8.50 15.40
N GLY A 4 24.98 8.95 15.56
CA GLY A 4 23.81 8.16 15.24
C GLY A 4 23.82 7.87 13.75
N ASP A 5 24.16 6.63 13.41
CA ASP A 5 23.68 5.99 12.19
C ASP A 5 22.26 5.52 12.53
N ASP A 6 21.32 6.46 12.46
CA ASP A 6 19.92 6.13 12.26
C ASP A 6 19.85 5.63 10.81
N MET A 7 20.23 4.36 10.62
CA MET A 7 19.99 3.63 9.39
C MET A 7 18.49 3.61 9.22
N GLY A 8 17.98 4.63 8.54
CA GLY A 8 16.60 4.72 8.14
C GLY A 8 16.22 3.37 7.57
N GLU A 9 15.34 2.69 8.31
CA GLU A 9 14.42 1.73 7.77
C GLU A 9 13.84 2.44 6.57
N ARG A 10 14.40 2.17 5.37
CA ARG A 10 13.67 2.43 4.15
C ARG A 10 12.54 1.43 4.28
N ASP A 11 11.46 1.88 4.92
CA ASP A 11 10.17 1.22 4.86
C ASP A 11 10.03 0.80 3.40
N ASP A 12 9.98 -0.51 3.17
CA ASP A 12 9.87 -1.15 1.86
C ASP A 12 8.47 -0.86 1.29
N ILE A 13 8.08 0.41 1.22
CA ILE A 13 6.82 0.86 0.69
C ILE A 13 6.90 0.63 -0.82
N PRO A 14 6.04 -0.23 -1.38
CA PRO A 14 6.06 -0.60 -2.78
C PRO A 14 6.06 0.61 -3.71
N GLU A 15 6.65 0.45 -4.89
CA GLU A 15 6.44 1.38 -6.00
C GLU A 15 4.95 1.46 -6.34
N LEU A 16 4.49 2.61 -6.84
CA LEU A 16 3.06 2.84 -7.09
C LEU A 16 2.44 1.77 -8.00
N ALA A 17 3.15 1.34 -9.05
CA ALA A 17 2.69 0.28 -9.94
C ALA A 17 2.47 -1.04 -9.19
N ALA A 18 3.39 -1.42 -8.31
CA ALA A 18 3.28 -2.61 -7.49
C ALA A 18 2.11 -2.52 -6.49
N ALA A 19 1.97 -1.37 -5.80
CA ALA A 19 0.86 -1.13 -4.87
C ALA A 19 -0.51 -1.22 -5.57
N ILE A 20 -0.62 -0.69 -6.80
CA ILE A 20 -1.85 -0.81 -7.61
C ILE A 20 -2.12 -2.27 -8.00
N ASP A 21 -1.09 -3.02 -8.36
CA ASP A 21 -1.24 -4.43 -8.73
C ASP A 21 -1.61 -5.32 -7.54
N GLU A 22 -1.12 -5.00 -6.35
CA GLU A 22 -1.55 -5.62 -5.09
C GLU A 22 -3.03 -5.33 -4.80
N LEU A 23 -3.46 -4.06 -4.90
CA LEU A 23 -4.88 -3.70 -4.74
C LEU A 23 -5.77 -4.42 -5.76
N ARG A 24 -5.35 -4.51 -7.02
CA ARG A 24 -6.08 -5.27 -8.05
C ARG A 24 -6.19 -6.75 -7.71
N SER A 25 -5.11 -7.33 -7.18
CA SER A 25 -5.08 -8.73 -6.77
C SER A 25 -6.02 -8.99 -5.59
N LEU A 26 -6.04 -8.08 -4.61
CA LEU A 26 -6.95 -8.13 -3.47
C LEU A 26 -8.42 -8.06 -3.90
N LEU A 27 -8.76 -7.11 -4.78
CA LEU A 27 -10.14 -6.97 -5.28
C LEU A 27 -10.60 -8.22 -6.03
N ARG A 28 -9.74 -8.81 -6.87
CA ARG A 28 -10.03 -10.08 -7.55
C ARG A 28 -10.26 -11.23 -6.57
N ALA A 29 -9.46 -11.29 -5.50
CA ALA A 29 -9.63 -12.32 -4.48
C ALA A 29 -11.00 -12.21 -3.79
N PHE A 30 -11.53 -11.00 -3.62
CA PHE A 30 -12.88 -10.80 -3.06
C PHE A 30 -14.00 -11.13 -4.06
N ASP A 31 -13.80 -10.86 -5.36
CA ASP A 31 -14.76 -11.22 -6.41
C ASP A 31 -15.01 -12.74 -6.47
N ASP A 32 -14.00 -13.55 -6.11
CA ASP A 32 -14.07 -15.01 -6.12
C ASP A 32 -14.77 -15.60 -4.86
N VAL A 33 -15.11 -14.77 -3.86
CA VAL A 33 -15.78 -15.24 -2.64
C VAL A 33 -17.28 -15.36 -2.86
N ARG A 34 -17.84 -16.52 -2.50
CA ARG A 34 -19.30 -16.72 -2.61
C ARG A 34 -20.01 -15.96 -1.49
N PRO A 35 -21.22 -15.43 -1.71
CA PRO A 35 -21.97 -14.71 -0.68
C PRO A 35 -22.22 -15.52 0.61
N SER A 36 -22.31 -16.85 0.52
CA SER A 36 -22.47 -17.74 1.68
C SER A 36 -21.24 -17.79 2.59
N ASP A 37 -20.07 -17.43 2.05
CA ASP A 37 -18.79 -17.49 2.73
C ASP A 37 -18.37 -16.09 3.25
N MET A 38 -19.12 -15.04 2.91
CA MET A 38 -18.92 -13.67 3.41
C MET A 38 -19.57 -13.48 4.79
N ASP A 39 -18.96 -14.07 5.81
CA ASP A 39 -19.39 -13.89 7.19
C ASP A 39 -18.85 -12.59 7.82
N GLU A 40 -19.19 -12.33 9.09
CA GLU A 40 -18.72 -11.14 9.81
C GLU A 40 -17.19 -11.03 9.85
N ARG A 41 -16.48 -12.16 9.94
CA ARG A 41 -15.01 -12.18 9.98
C ARG A 41 -14.43 -11.83 8.63
N PHE A 42 -15.04 -12.32 7.55
CA PHE A 42 -14.67 -11.93 6.20
C PHE A 42 -14.77 -10.41 6.03
N TYR A 43 -15.89 -9.79 6.41
CA TYR A 43 -16.06 -8.35 6.26
C TYR A 43 -15.06 -7.53 7.09
N LEU A 44 -14.80 -7.92 8.33
CA LEU A 44 -13.80 -7.25 9.18
C LEU A 44 -12.39 -7.35 8.58
N HIS A 45 -12.02 -8.54 8.10
CA HIS A 45 -10.71 -8.74 7.47
C HIS A 45 -10.61 -8.00 6.14
N ALA A 46 -11.60 -8.13 5.26
CA ALA A 46 -11.63 -7.45 3.96
C ALA A 46 -11.54 -5.93 4.10
N TYR A 47 -12.21 -5.35 5.10
CA TYR A 47 -12.08 -3.93 5.41
C TYR A 47 -10.64 -3.54 5.77
N ASN A 48 -10.00 -4.29 6.67
CA ASN A 48 -8.62 -4.00 7.08
C ASN A 48 -7.62 -4.12 5.92
N GLU A 49 -7.78 -5.14 5.07
CA GLU A 49 -6.93 -5.33 3.89
C GLU A 49 -7.14 -4.20 2.87
N LEU A 50 -8.37 -3.73 2.68
CA LEU A 50 -8.66 -2.58 1.81
C LEU A 50 -8.11 -1.27 2.36
N ASP A 51 -8.22 -1.01 3.67
CA ASP A 51 -7.65 0.17 4.31
C ASP A 51 -6.12 0.17 4.17
N LEU A 52 -5.49 -0.99 4.40
CA LEU A 52 -4.04 -1.13 4.25
C LEU A 52 -3.60 -0.88 2.80
N ALA A 53 -4.17 -1.60 1.83
CA ALA A 53 -3.83 -1.45 0.42
C ALA A 53 -4.08 -0.02 -0.09
N GLY A 54 -5.16 0.63 0.39
CA GLY A 54 -5.47 2.01 0.06
C GLY A 54 -4.40 2.99 0.56
N ARG A 55 -3.95 2.84 1.81
CA ARG A 55 -2.86 3.66 2.38
C ARG A 55 -1.56 3.44 1.63
N THR A 56 -1.21 2.18 1.32
CA THR A 56 0.00 1.86 0.55
C THR A 56 0.01 2.55 -0.81
N VAL A 57 -1.12 2.56 -1.53
CA VAL A 57 -1.24 3.27 -2.82
C VAL A 57 -1.07 4.78 -2.65
N ILE A 58 -1.69 5.37 -1.62
CA ILE A 58 -1.57 6.82 -1.34
C ILE A 58 -0.13 7.19 -1.03
N ASP A 59 0.53 6.43 -0.15
CA ASP A 59 1.93 6.69 0.25
C ASP A 59 2.88 6.53 -0.94
N ALA A 60 2.66 5.52 -1.79
CA ALA A 60 3.45 5.32 -3.01
C ALA A 60 3.23 6.46 -4.02
N PHE A 61 1.99 6.92 -4.18
CA PHE A 61 1.66 8.04 -5.08
C PHE A 61 2.28 9.35 -4.62
N ASP A 62 2.16 9.68 -3.32
CA ASP A 62 2.74 10.91 -2.77
C ASP A 62 4.27 10.90 -2.91
N ARG A 63 4.92 9.75 -2.73
CA ARG A 63 6.38 9.63 -2.97
C ARG A 63 6.78 9.84 -4.42
N GLU A 64 6.05 9.25 -5.36
CA GLU A 64 6.33 9.40 -6.79
C GLU A 64 6.18 10.87 -7.20
N ARG A 65 5.10 11.52 -6.76
CA ARG A 65 4.86 12.96 -6.98
C ARG A 65 6.01 13.81 -6.42
N ASP A 66 6.41 13.57 -5.17
CA ASP A 66 7.45 14.37 -4.51
C ASP A 66 8.83 14.16 -5.16
N THR A 67 9.09 12.96 -5.70
CA THR A 67 10.31 12.64 -6.46
C THR A 67 10.33 13.41 -7.78
N ASP A 68 9.22 13.42 -8.51
CA ASP A 68 9.08 14.18 -9.74
C ASP A 68 9.26 15.67 -9.49
N GLU A 69 8.57 16.26 -8.50
CA GLU A 69 8.73 17.67 -8.14
C GLU A 69 10.17 18.04 -7.75
N GLY A 70 10.91 17.12 -7.11
CA GLY A 70 12.32 17.28 -6.79
C GLY A 70 13.25 17.29 -8.01
N LEU A 71 12.88 16.58 -9.08
CA LEU A 71 13.60 16.59 -10.37
C LEU A 71 13.35 17.89 -11.15
N TRP A 72 12.15 18.48 -11.07
CA TRP A 72 11.81 19.73 -11.75
C TRP A 72 12.44 20.99 -11.11
N ARG A 73 12.84 20.93 -9.83
CA ARG A 73 13.46 22.06 -9.09
C ARG A 73 14.99 22.11 -9.15
N LYS A 74 15.65 21.18 -9.86
CA LYS A 74 17.11 21.12 -10.03
C LYS A 74 17.54 21.60 -11.42
#